data_AF-A0A0M3JBF7-F1
#
_entry.id   AF-A0A0M3JBF7-F1
#
_cell.length_a   1.000
_cell.length_b   1.000
_cell.length_c   1.000
_cell.angle_alpha   90.00
_cell.angle_beta   90.00
_cell.angle_gamma   90.00
#
_symmetry.space_group_name_H-M   'P 1'
#
loop_
_entity.id
_entity.type
_entity.pdbx_description
1 polymer ?
#
loop_
_entity_poly.entity_id
_entity_poly.type
_entity_poly.pdbx_seq_one_letter_code
_entity_poly.pdbx_strand_id
1 'polypeptide(L)'
;ATRTSRRVTTSSNRKSIKDINYKDISSTEEINSDDVLEWDEGDTVDVNAIGEHGVPGTETIEKVIRHRAGYPGATGSATTCYNVEDKGDPNVKPTSDDEKSVELERQFLIKWLGWSHLHNTWESETSLKAVNAKGMKKIDNYMRKLREIEEWYGREFHLS
;
A
#
# COMPACT_ATOMS: atom_id res chain seq x y z
N ALA A 1 -16.57 66.58 59.57
CA ALA A 1 -16.76 65.88 58.28
C ALA A 1 -15.70 64.79 58.16
N THR A 2 -16.14 63.56 57.95
CA THR A 2 -15.36 62.31 57.85
C THR A 2 -14.70 62.15 56.47
N ARG A 3 -13.46 61.66 56.42
CA ARG A 3 -13.04 60.44 55.66
C ARG A 3 -11.52 60.31 55.58
N THR A 4 -11.00 59.36 56.36
CA THR A 4 -9.77 58.60 56.07
C THR A 4 -9.90 57.90 54.72
N SER A 5 -8.90 58.03 53.84
CA SER A 5 -8.79 57.22 52.62
C SER A 5 -7.46 56.46 52.60
N ARG A 6 -7.54 55.12 52.57
CA ARG A 6 -6.41 54.19 52.50
C ARG A 6 -6.20 53.68 51.07
N ARG A 7 -4.92 53.38 50.76
CA ARG A 7 -4.38 52.34 49.85
C ARG A 7 -4.62 52.62 48.34
N VAL A 8 -3.82 52.18 47.36
CA VAL A 8 -3.08 50.93 47.17
C VAL A 8 -1.96 51.16 46.15
N THR A 9 -0.75 50.67 46.45
CA THR A 9 0.30 50.43 45.45
C THR A 9 -0.07 49.19 44.64
N THR A 10 -0.46 49.37 43.38
CA THR A 10 -0.76 48.26 42.47
C THR A 10 0.53 47.66 41.92
N SER A 11 1.05 46.67 42.64
CA SER A 11 2.05 45.72 42.12
C SER A 11 1.54 45.10 40.82
N SER A 12 2.16 45.48 39.70
CA SER A 12 1.86 44.94 38.38
C SER A 12 2.45 43.53 38.30
N ASN A 13 1.62 42.54 38.62
CA ASN A 13 1.97 41.12 38.54
C ASN A 13 2.10 40.71 37.06
N ARG A 14 3.29 40.93 36.48
CA ARG A 14 3.65 40.41 35.15
C ARG A 14 3.74 38.90 35.27
N LYS A 15 2.65 38.21 34.91
CA LYS A 15 2.62 36.77 34.71
C LYS A 15 3.74 36.42 33.72
N SER A 16 4.75 35.70 34.18
CA SER A 16 5.78 35.15 33.30
C SER A 16 5.09 34.18 32.34
N ILE A 17 5.26 34.44 31.05
CA ILE A 17 4.97 33.46 30.00
C ILE A 17 5.94 32.31 30.29
N LYS A 18 5.40 31.13 30.60
CA LYS A 18 6.20 29.93 30.79
C LYS A 18 6.82 29.58 29.44
N ASP A 19 8.14 29.57 29.37
CA ASP A 19 8.89 29.07 28.22
C ASP A 19 8.41 27.66 27.87
N ILE A 20 7.95 27.49 26.63
CA ILE A 20 7.51 26.20 26.09
C ILE A 20 8.78 25.39 25.82
N ASN A 21 9.08 24.45 26.71
CA ASN A 21 10.21 23.53 26.57
C ASN A 21 9.81 22.35 25.66
N TYR A 22 10.38 22.30 24.46
CA TYR A 22 10.24 21.20 23.49
C TYR A 22 11.08 19.95 23.83
N LYS A 23 11.56 19.81 25.08
CA LYS A 23 12.13 18.55 25.51
C LYS A 23 11.03 17.52 25.66
N ASP A 24 11.05 16.60 24.71
CA ASP A 24 10.29 15.38 24.67
C ASP A 24 10.28 14.67 26.03
N ILE A 25 9.08 14.54 26.62
CA ILE A 25 8.83 13.76 27.84
C ILE A 25 8.49 12.30 27.51
N SER A 26 8.53 11.89 26.24
CA SER A 26 8.16 10.56 25.77
C SER A 26 9.36 9.61 25.61
N SER A 27 10.51 9.89 26.23
CA SER A 27 11.71 9.03 26.12
C SER A 27 11.62 7.71 26.92
N THR A 28 10.47 7.37 27.50
CA THR A 28 10.28 6.11 28.27
C THR A 28 9.10 5.27 27.83
N GLU A 29 8.39 5.66 26.77
CA GLU A 29 7.47 4.73 26.10
C GLU A 29 8.35 3.80 25.27
N GLU A 30 8.39 2.52 25.62
CA GLU A 30 8.98 1.48 24.79
C GLU A 30 8.19 1.45 23.49
N ILE A 31 8.67 2.17 22.47
CA ILE A 31 8.18 2.01 21.10
C ILE A 31 8.35 0.53 20.79
N ASN A 32 7.23 -0.19 20.73
CA ASN A 32 7.23 -1.60 20.40
C ASN A 32 7.94 -1.75 19.05
N SER A 33 9.00 -2.55 19.00
CA SER A 33 9.74 -2.79 17.77
C SER A 33 8.86 -3.39 16.66
N ASP A 34 7.68 -3.90 17.02
CA ASP A 34 6.64 -4.38 16.11
C ASP A 34 5.87 -3.26 15.39
N ASP A 35 5.89 -2.03 15.92
CA ASP A 35 5.16 -0.85 15.38
C ASP A 35 6.06 0.04 14.49
N VAL A 36 7.35 -0.28 14.40
CA VAL A 36 8.27 0.37 13.47
C VAL A 36 8.04 -0.22 12.08
N LEU A 37 7.26 0.50 11.28
CA LEU A 37 7.17 0.20 9.85
C LEU A 37 8.57 0.35 9.23
N GLU A 38 9.11 -0.75 8.73
CA GLU A 38 10.25 -0.76 7.83
C GLU A 38 9.84 0.07 6.60
N TRP A 39 10.18 1.36 6.61
CA TRP A 39 10.14 2.18 5.42
C TRP A 39 11.20 1.58 4.51
N ASP A 40 10.76 0.82 3.51
CA ASP A 40 11.58 0.34 2.40
C ASP A 40 12.15 1.61 1.74
N GLU A 41 13.29 2.09 2.25
CA GLU A 41 14.13 3.07 1.59
C GLU A 41 14.55 2.36 0.32
N GLY A 42 13.80 2.65 -0.76
CA GLY A 42 13.60 1.74 -1.87
C GLY A 42 14.83 0.94 -2.19
N ASP A 43 14.70 -0.38 -1.98
CA ASP A 43 15.68 -1.42 -2.34
C ASP A 43 16.59 -0.89 -3.45
N THR A 44 17.87 -0.69 -3.13
CA THR A 44 18.83 -0.02 -4.03
C THR A 44 18.75 -0.68 -5.39
N VAL A 45 18.00 -0.06 -6.30
CA VAL A 45 17.68 -0.68 -7.57
C VAL A 45 18.99 -0.84 -8.30
N ASP A 46 19.37 -2.09 -8.56
CA ASP A 46 20.57 -2.39 -9.32
C ASP A 46 20.36 -1.80 -10.72
N VAL A 47 20.95 -0.63 -10.97
CA VAL A 47 20.76 0.18 -12.18
C VAL A 47 21.14 -0.62 -13.44
N ASN A 48 21.94 -1.68 -13.29
CA ASN A 48 22.31 -2.61 -14.35
C ASN A 48 21.15 -3.51 -14.81
N ALA A 49 20.11 -3.73 -14.00
CA ALA A 49 18.92 -4.50 -14.40
C ALA A 49 18.05 -3.73 -15.41
N ILE A 50 18.29 -2.42 -15.60
CA ILE A 50 17.56 -1.57 -16.54
C ILE A 50 17.85 -1.93 -18.00
N GLY A 51 19.00 -2.55 -18.27
CA GLY A 51 19.46 -2.89 -19.63
C GLY A 51 18.92 -4.19 -20.22
N GLU A 52 18.25 -5.04 -19.42
CA GLU A 52 17.84 -6.40 -19.80
C GLU A 52 16.32 -6.60 -19.75
N HIS A 53 15.56 -5.50 -19.85
CA HIS A 53 14.10 -5.52 -19.90
C HIS A 53 13.61 -5.93 -21.29
N GLY A 54 12.87 -7.04 -21.36
CA GLY A 54 12.30 -7.57 -22.62
C GLY A 54 12.73 -8.99 -22.97
N VAL A 55 13.62 -9.60 -22.18
CA VAL A 55 13.89 -11.04 -22.27
C VAL A 55 12.82 -11.77 -21.45
N PRO A 56 12.04 -12.69 -22.06
CA PRO A 56 11.06 -13.46 -21.31
C PRO A 56 11.75 -14.28 -20.21
N GLY A 57 11.31 -14.10 -18.97
CA GLY A 57 11.86 -14.77 -17.79
C GLY A 57 12.77 -13.91 -16.91
N THR A 58 13.01 -12.65 -17.25
CA THR A 58 13.77 -11.70 -16.41
C THR A 58 12.88 -10.66 -15.73
N GLU A 59 11.57 -10.72 -15.95
CA GLU A 59 10.63 -9.74 -15.44
C GLU A 59 10.65 -9.70 -13.90
N THR A 60 10.74 -8.49 -13.36
CA THR A 60 10.84 -8.25 -11.93
C THR A 60 9.66 -7.41 -11.47
N ILE A 61 8.99 -7.87 -10.42
CA ILE A 61 7.88 -7.15 -9.79
C ILE A 61 8.46 -5.92 -9.07
N GLU A 62 8.13 -4.72 -9.55
CA GLU A 62 8.49 -3.47 -8.86
C GLU A 62 7.51 -3.24 -7.70
N LYS A 63 6.21 -3.33 -8.00
CA LYS A 63 5.13 -3.04 -7.04
C LYS A 63 3.83 -3.77 -7.39
N VAL A 64 3.12 -4.20 -6.35
CA VAL A 64 1.72 -4.65 -6.45
C VAL A 64 0.81 -3.44 -6.30
N ILE A 65 0.04 -3.12 -7.36
CA ILE A 65 -0.79 -1.91 -7.40
C ILE A 65 -2.16 -2.19 -6.77
N ARG A 66 -2.81 -3.29 -7.19
CA ARG A 66 -4.17 -3.69 -6.78
C ARG A 66 -4.31 -5.20 -6.83
N HIS A 67 -5.41 -5.72 -6.28
CA HIS A 67 -5.86 -7.10 -6.47
C HIS A 67 -7.33 -7.14 -6.92
N ARG A 68 -7.73 -8.26 -7.54
CA ARG A 68 -9.12 -8.58 -7.90
C ARG A 68 -9.35 -10.09 -7.86
N ALA A 69 -10.62 -10.49 -7.83
CA ALA A 69 -11.04 -11.84 -8.22
C ALA A 69 -11.39 -11.80 -9.72
N GLY A 70 -10.64 -12.54 -10.54
CA GLY A 70 -10.80 -12.54 -11.99
C GLY A 70 -10.96 -13.94 -12.56
N TYR A 71 -11.40 -14.03 -13.82
CA TYR A 71 -11.54 -15.31 -14.49
C TYR A 71 -10.17 -15.95 -14.74
N PRO A 72 -10.03 -17.27 -14.54
CA PRO A 72 -8.80 -17.99 -14.87
C PRO A 72 -8.38 -17.70 -16.32
N GLY A 73 -7.13 -17.25 -16.49
CA GLY A 73 -6.57 -16.92 -17.80
C GLY A 73 -6.79 -15.47 -18.26
N ALA A 74 -7.52 -14.65 -17.48
CA ALA A 74 -7.56 -13.20 -17.67
C ALA A 74 -6.31 -12.53 -17.07
N THR A 75 -5.13 -13.00 -17.49
CA THR A 75 -3.80 -12.58 -17.01
C THR A 75 -2.85 -12.29 -18.18
N GLY A 76 -1.66 -11.75 -17.88
CA GLY A 76 -0.62 -11.54 -18.88
C GLY A 76 -0.87 -10.34 -19.80
N SER A 77 -0.16 -10.31 -20.93
CA SER A 77 -0.16 -9.17 -21.85
C SER A 77 -1.54 -8.79 -22.39
N ALA A 78 -2.49 -9.73 -22.50
CA ALA A 78 -3.86 -9.47 -22.94
C ALA A 78 -4.61 -8.46 -22.05
N THR A 79 -4.16 -8.28 -20.81
CA THR A 79 -4.80 -7.42 -19.80
C THR A 79 -4.21 -6.01 -19.73
N THR A 80 -3.19 -5.72 -20.55
CA THR A 80 -2.67 -4.35 -20.70
C THR A 80 -3.76 -3.42 -21.24
N CYS A 81 -3.75 -2.16 -20.81
CA CYS A 81 -4.80 -1.19 -21.19
C CYS A 81 -5.02 -1.09 -22.71
N TYR A 82 -3.95 -1.05 -23.51
CA TYR A 82 -4.05 -0.98 -24.96
C TYR A 82 -4.62 -2.26 -25.59
N ASN A 83 -4.30 -3.44 -25.06
CA ASN A 83 -4.90 -4.69 -25.56
C ASN A 83 -6.37 -4.81 -25.18
N VAL A 84 -6.74 -4.32 -24.00
CA VAL A 84 -8.13 -4.26 -23.56
C VAL A 84 -8.94 -3.29 -24.42
N GLU A 85 -8.36 -2.16 -24.82
CA GLU A 85 -9.01 -1.20 -25.71
C GLU A 85 -9.22 -1.75 -27.14
N ASP A 86 -8.26 -2.52 -27.67
CA ASP A 86 -8.32 -3.10 -29.02
C ASP A 86 -9.15 -4.40 -29.11
N LYS A 87 -8.96 -5.31 -28.13
CA LYS A 87 -9.49 -6.68 -28.17
C LYS A 87 -10.59 -6.96 -27.15
N GLY A 88 -10.82 -6.03 -26.22
CA GLY A 88 -11.75 -6.19 -25.09
C GLY A 88 -11.09 -6.75 -23.83
N ASP A 89 -11.76 -6.58 -22.69
CA ASP A 89 -11.27 -7.08 -21.40
C ASP A 89 -11.47 -8.61 -21.31
N PRO A 90 -10.40 -9.40 -21.15
CA PRO A 90 -10.50 -10.85 -20.99
C PRO A 90 -11.19 -11.27 -19.68
N ASN A 91 -11.41 -10.34 -18.75
CA ASN A 91 -12.11 -10.58 -17.48
C ASN A 91 -13.63 -10.37 -17.56
N VAL A 92 -14.22 -10.26 -18.75
CA VAL A 92 -15.67 -10.18 -18.92
C VAL A 92 -16.28 -11.57 -18.74
N LYS A 93 -17.41 -11.64 -18.02
CA LYS A 93 -18.14 -12.88 -17.76
C LYS A 93 -18.41 -13.62 -19.09
N PRO A 94 -18.01 -14.90 -19.22
CA PRO A 94 -18.32 -15.66 -20.42
C PRO A 94 -19.84 -15.75 -20.55
N THR A 95 -20.36 -15.37 -21.71
CA THR A 95 -21.80 -15.36 -22.04
C THR A 95 -22.36 -16.77 -22.26
N SER A 96 -21.59 -17.82 -21.98
CA SER A 96 -22.05 -19.20 -22.08
C SER A 96 -23.05 -19.49 -20.96
N ASP A 97 -24.25 -19.94 -21.34
CA ASP A 97 -25.34 -20.39 -20.47
C ASP A 97 -25.00 -21.56 -19.53
N ASP A 98 -23.74 -22.02 -19.55
CA ASP A 98 -23.21 -22.92 -18.53
C ASP A 98 -22.99 -22.15 -17.24
N GLU A 99 -24.03 -22.10 -16.40
CA GLU A 99 -24.07 -21.68 -15.00
C GLU A 99 -23.12 -22.48 -14.07
N LYS A 100 -22.03 -23.06 -14.58
CA LYS A 100 -20.94 -23.44 -13.71
C LYS A 100 -20.32 -22.16 -13.17
N SER A 101 -20.51 -21.93 -11.89
CA SER A 101 -19.75 -20.95 -11.12
C SER A 101 -18.26 -21.24 -11.31
N VAL A 102 -17.64 -20.58 -12.30
CA VAL A 102 -16.20 -20.65 -12.48
C VAL A 102 -15.60 -19.99 -11.26
N GLU A 103 -14.81 -20.75 -10.50
CA GLU A 103 -14.07 -20.22 -9.37
C GLU A 103 -13.10 -19.16 -9.89
N LEU A 104 -13.27 -17.93 -9.40
CA LEU A 104 -12.41 -16.82 -9.78
C LEU A 104 -11.05 -16.99 -9.12
N GLU A 105 -9.98 -16.75 -9.87
CA GLU A 105 -8.63 -16.73 -9.32
C GLU A 105 -8.28 -15.35 -8.78
N ARG A 106 -7.41 -15.32 -7.77
CA ARG A 106 -6.87 -14.07 -7.27
C ARG A 106 -5.82 -13.53 -8.24
N GLN A 107 -6.04 -12.32 -8.72
CA GLN A 107 -5.16 -11.63 -9.64
C GLN A 107 -4.64 -10.33 -9.01
N PHE A 108 -3.43 -9.95 -9.40
CA PHE A 108 -2.70 -8.78 -8.92
C PHE A 108 -2.34 -7.90 -10.11
N LEU A 109 -2.56 -6.60 -10.01
CA LEU A 109 -2.09 -5.64 -11.01
C LEU A 109 -0.62 -5.33 -10.71
N ILE A 110 0.27 -5.80 -11.58
CA ILE A 110 1.71 -5.71 -11.40
C ILE A 110 2.25 -4.49 -12.12
N LYS A 111 3.01 -3.67 -11.39
CA LYS A 111 3.96 -2.73 -11.96
C LYS A 111 5.28 -3.47 -12.15
N TRP A 112 5.71 -3.58 -13.41
CA TRP A 112 6.97 -4.22 -13.76
C TRP A 112 8.14 -3.24 -13.66
N LEU A 113 9.27 -3.71 -13.15
CA LEU A 113 10.50 -2.91 -13.03
C LEU A 113 10.98 -2.48 -14.41
N GLY A 114 11.27 -1.19 -14.55
CA GLY A 114 11.77 -0.60 -15.82
C GLY A 114 10.73 -0.44 -16.92
N TRP A 115 9.50 -0.88 -16.72
CA TRP A 115 8.39 -0.65 -17.66
C TRP A 115 7.53 0.52 -17.22
N SER A 116 6.94 1.24 -18.17
CA SER A 116 5.94 2.27 -17.83
C SER A 116 4.64 1.64 -17.33
N HIS A 117 3.77 2.43 -16.70
CA HIS A 117 2.47 1.94 -16.23
C HIS A 117 1.55 1.42 -17.35
N LEU A 118 1.84 1.75 -18.61
CA LEU A 118 1.09 1.27 -19.78
C LEU A 118 1.18 -0.25 -19.93
N HIS A 119 2.29 -0.85 -19.48
CA HIS A 119 2.57 -2.27 -19.56
C HIS A 119 2.20 -3.04 -18.29
N ASN A 120 1.48 -2.41 -17.36
CA ASN A 120 0.99 -3.14 -16.19
C ASN A 120 0.04 -4.24 -16.65
N THR A 121 0.20 -5.43 -16.10
CA THR A 121 -0.63 -6.60 -16.40
C THR A 121 -1.27 -7.12 -15.12
N TRP A 122 -2.45 -7.71 -15.27
CA TRP A 122 -3.03 -8.56 -14.25
C TRP A 122 -2.32 -9.92 -14.28
N GLU A 123 -1.85 -10.38 -13.13
CA GLU A 123 -1.14 -11.65 -13.00
C GLU A 123 -1.68 -12.44 -11.80
N SER A 124 -1.72 -13.76 -11.91
CA SER A 124 -1.96 -14.65 -10.78
C SER A 124 -0.63 -15.16 -10.23
N GLU A 125 -0.64 -15.73 -9.03
CA GLU A 125 0.58 -16.36 -8.47
C GLU A 125 1.12 -17.45 -9.41
N THR A 126 0.21 -18.17 -10.06
CA THR A 126 0.53 -19.20 -11.07
C THR A 126 1.20 -18.59 -12.30
N SER A 127 0.69 -17.48 -12.85
CA SER A 127 1.28 -16.87 -14.05
C SER A 127 2.66 -16.26 -13.76
N LEU A 128 2.83 -15.62 -12.58
CA LEU A 128 4.12 -15.09 -12.14
C LEU A 128 5.17 -16.19 -11.97
N LYS A 129 4.78 -17.33 -11.39
CA LYS A 129 5.66 -18.50 -11.24
C LYS A 129 6.00 -19.14 -12.59
N ALA A 130 5.04 -19.19 -13.52
CA ALA A 130 5.25 -19.76 -14.86
C ALA A 130 6.30 -19.00 -15.67
N VAL A 131 6.37 -17.67 -15.52
CA VAL A 131 7.40 -16.83 -16.14
C VAL A 131 8.64 -16.67 -15.25
N ASN A 132 8.71 -17.35 -14.11
CA ASN A 132 9.80 -17.25 -13.14
C ASN A 132 10.12 -15.80 -12.73
N ALA A 133 9.07 -14.99 -12.54
CA ALA A 133 9.19 -13.58 -12.19
C ALA A 133 9.94 -13.39 -10.87
N LYS A 134 10.82 -12.39 -10.83
CA LYS A 134 11.53 -11.99 -9.61
C LYS A 134 10.64 -11.12 -8.73
N GLY A 135 10.91 -11.12 -7.41
CA GLY A 135 10.22 -10.25 -6.46
C GLY A 135 8.91 -10.81 -5.90
N MET A 136 8.69 -12.13 -5.95
CA MET A 136 7.48 -12.79 -5.43
C MET A 136 7.15 -12.44 -3.97
N LYS A 137 8.16 -12.18 -3.12
CA LYS A 137 7.97 -11.74 -1.72
C LYS A 137 7.10 -10.47 -1.60
N LYS A 138 7.08 -9.60 -2.62
CA LYS A 138 6.22 -8.41 -2.65
C LYS A 138 4.73 -8.77 -2.70
N ILE A 139 4.36 -9.90 -3.33
CA ILE A 139 3.00 -10.43 -3.34
C ILE A 139 2.61 -10.88 -1.93
N ASP A 140 3.48 -11.65 -1.27
CA ASP A 140 3.23 -12.14 0.10
C ASP A 140 3.06 -10.99 1.09
N ASN A 141 3.93 -9.98 1.01
CA ASN A 141 3.86 -8.80 1.86
C ASN A 141 2.56 -8.01 1.61
N TYR A 142 2.18 -7.84 0.34
CA TYR A 142 0.91 -7.19 -0.01
C TYR A 142 -0.29 -7.94 0.57
N MET A 143 -0.30 -9.28 0.46
CA MET A 143 -1.37 -10.12 0.99
C MET A 143 -1.43 -10.12 2.52
N ARG A 144 -0.28 -10.14 3.19
CA ARG A 144 -0.22 -10.02 4.65
C ARG A 144 -0.86 -8.70 5.10
N LYS A 145 -0.44 -7.59 4.49
CA LYS A 145 -0.98 -6.26 4.78
C LYS A 145 -2.48 -6.16 4.52
N LEU A 146 -2.98 -6.79 3.45
CA LEU A 146 -4.43 -6.83 3.19
C LEU A 146 -5.20 -7.53 4.30
N ARG A 147 -4.71 -8.69 4.78
CA ARG A 147 -5.37 -9.41 5.88
C ARG A 147 -5.33 -8.61 7.17
N GLU A 148 -4.20 -8.02 7.50
CA GLU A 148 -4.09 -7.14 8.66
C GLU A 148 -5.14 -6.02 8.57
N ILE A 149 -5.19 -5.30 7.45
CA ILE A 149 -6.16 -4.23 7.22
C ILE A 149 -7.60 -4.74 7.35
N GLU A 150 -7.92 -5.89 6.78
CA GLU A 150 -9.25 -6.51 6.88
C GLU A 150 -9.61 -6.88 8.32
N GLU A 151 -8.67 -7.43 9.09
CA GLU A 151 -8.85 -7.71 10.51
C GLU A 151 -9.07 -6.43 11.32
N TRP A 152 -8.33 -5.36 11.03
CA TRP A 152 -8.52 -4.06 11.69
C TRP A 152 -9.94 -3.53 11.46
N TYR A 153 -10.40 -3.50 10.21
CA TYR A 153 -11.78 -3.09 9.90
C TYR A 153 -12.80 -4.04 10.54
N GLY A 154 -12.59 -5.35 10.47
CA GLY A 154 -13.47 -6.35 11.06
C GLY A 154 -13.61 -6.23 12.58
N ARG A 155 -12.53 -5.83 13.28
CA ARG A 155 -12.57 -5.53 14.73
C ARG A 155 -13.35 -4.25 15.04
N GLU A 156 -13.22 -3.22 14.20
CA GLU A 156 -13.91 -1.94 14.40
C GLU A 156 -15.44 -2.09 14.27
N PHE A 157 -15.93 -2.92 13.34
CA PHE A 157 -17.36 -3.22 13.19
C PHE A 157 -17.96 -4.12 14.29
N HIS A 158 -17.13 -4.82 15.07
CA HIS A 158 -17.61 -5.68 16.16
C HIS A 158 -17.67 -4.97 17.53
N LEU A 159 -17.15 -3.74 17.60
CA LEU A 159 -17.13 -2.90 18.80
C LEU A 159 -18.14 -1.73 18.76
N SER A 160 -18.86 -1.56 17.66
CA SER A 160 -19.95 -0.59 17.46
C SER A 160 -21.33 -1.21 17.64
#